data_AF-A0A7C4YLD4-F1
#
_entry.id   AF-A0A7C4YLD4-F1
#
_cell.length_a   1.000
_cell.length_b   1.000
_cell.length_c   1.000
_cell.angle_alpha   90.00
_cell.angle_beta   90.00
_cell.angle_gamma   90.00
#
_symmetry.space_group_name_H-M   'P 1'
#
loop_
_entity.id
_entity.type
_entity.pdbx_description
1 polymer ?
#
loop_
_entity_poly.entity_id
_entity_poly.type
_entity_poly.pdbx_seq_one_letter_code
_entity_poly.pdbx_strand_id
1 'polypeptide(L)'
;MNKPEWLKHGVIVRVQHWLGVVEDVAVSELRIMVLIKSPKGIWRNQRDASEWLEYIDGQITPATPEEMEKEINAHAERIQRMLADLNAFREAVLNENLVKG
;
A
#
# COMPACT_ATOMS: atom_id res chain seq x y z
N MET A 1 15.75 -23.85 0.98
CA MET A 1 14.70 -23.17 1.77
C MET A 1 13.36 -23.43 1.09
N ASN A 2 12.32 -23.84 1.83
CA ASN A 2 11.06 -24.23 1.21
C ASN A 2 10.09 -23.05 1.16
N LYS A 3 9.76 -22.58 -0.05
CA LYS A 3 8.72 -21.57 -0.26
C LYS A 3 7.35 -22.18 0.09
N PRO A 4 6.52 -21.51 0.91
CA PRO A 4 5.16 -21.99 1.13
C PRO A 4 4.35 -22.09 -0.17
N GLU A 5 3.47 -23.09 -0.25
CA GLU A 5 2.61 -23.28 -1.43
C GLU A 5 1.61 -22.12 -1.62
N TRP A 6 1.15 -21.54 -0.51
CA TRP A 6 0.22 -20.41 -0.53
C TRP A 6 0.87 -19.12 -1.02
N LEU A 7 2.21 -18.99 -0.97
CA LEU A 7 2.91 -17.77 -1.35
C LEU A 7 3.09 -17.72 -2.87
N LYS A 8 2.14 -17.10 -3.56
CA LYS A 8 2.06 -16.97 -5.03
C LYS A 8 1.35 -15.67 -5.44
N HIS A 9 1.48 -15.31 -6.72
CA HIS A 9 0.81 -14.14 -7.31
C HIS A 9 -0.69 -14.08 -6.98
N GLY A 10 -1.18 -12.87 -6.67
CA GLY A 10 -2.59 -12.59 -6.38
C GLY A 10 -3.02 -12.89 -4.95
N VAL A 11 -2.15 -13.49 -4.13
CA VAL A 11 -2.48 -13.77 -2.73
C VAL A 11 -2.43 -12.48 -1.92
N ILE A 12 -3.47 -12.28 -1.12
CA ILE A 12 -3.56 -11.18 -0.16
C ILE A 12 -2.72 -11.57 1.05
N VAL A 13 -1.83 -10.67 1.45
CA VAL A 13 -0.90 -10.89 2.55
C VAL A 13 -0.94 -9.74 3.53
N ARG A 14 -0.76 -10.09 4.81
CA ARG A 14 -0.41 -9.16 5.86
C ARG A 14 1.11 -9.17 6.01
N VAL A 15 1.69 -7.98 6.00
CA VAL A 15 3.11 -7.74 6.30
C VAL A 15 3.17 -6.88 7.53
N GLN A 16 3.46 -7.48 8.68
CA GLN A 16 3.42 -6.79 9.98
C GLN A 16 2.08 -6.02 10.17
N HIS A 17 2.12 -4.69 10.10
CA HIS A 17 0.99 -3.79 10.33
C HIS A 17 0.26 -3.31 9.07
N TRP A 18 0.59 -3.81 7.88
CA TRP A 18 -0.05 -3.38 6.63
C TRP A 18 -0.40 -4.56 5.73
N LEU A 19 -1.26 -4.31 4.74
CA LEU A 19 -1.79 -5.34 3.83
C LEU A 19 -1.36 -5.05 2.39
N GLY A 20 -1.15 -6.11 1.62
CA GLY A 20 -0.79 -6.02 0.21
C GLY A 20 -1.21 -7.25 -0.58
N VAL A 21 -0.94 -7.22 -1.88
CA VAL A 21 -1.12 -8.34 -2.81
C VAL A 21 0.24 -8.73 -3.36
N VAL A 22 0.53 -10.03 -3.35
CA VAL A 22 1.74 -10.58 -3.96
C VAL A 22 1.68 -10.39 -5.47
N GLU A 23 2.62 -9.65 -6.04
CA GLU A 23 2.79 -9.49 -7.48
C GLU A 23 3.80 -10.49 -8.06
N ASP A 24 4.84 -10.84 -7.30
CA ASP A 24 5.85 -11.80 -7.76
C ASP A 24 6.58 -12.47 -6.59
N VAL A 25 7.20 -13.62 -6.84
CA VAL A 25 8.01 -14.36 -5.87
C VAL A 25 9.27 -14.89 -6.53
N ALA A 26 10.43 -14.40 -6.06
CA ALA A 26 11.73 -14.88 -6.49
C ALA A 26 12.34 -15.81 -5.43
N VAL A 27 12.77 -17.00 -5.85
CA VAL A 27 13.33 -18.02 -4.97
C VAL A 27 14.78 -18.27 -5.33
N SER A 28 15.64 -18.30 -4.32
CA SER A 28 17.04 -18.72 -4.42
C SER A 28 17.37 -19.75 -3.35
N GLU A 29 18.57 -20.32 -3.40
CA GLU A 29 19.05 -21.22 -2.35
C GLU A 29 19.16 -20.53 -0.98
N LEU A 30 19.44 -19.22 -0.97
CA LEU A 30 19.73 -18.45 0.24
C LEU A 30 18.49 -17.77 0.84
N ARG A 31 17.55 -17.34 0.00
CA ARG A 31 16.39 -16.54 0.43
C ARG A 31 15.23 -16.60 -0.55
N ILE A 32 14.06 -16.22 -0.06
CA ILE A 32 12.85 -16.00 -0.84
C ILE A 32 12.52 -14.52 -0.78
N MET A 33 12.35 -13.88 -1.93
CA MET A 33 11.93 -12.49 -2.06
C MET A 33 10.50 -12.43 -2.60
N VAL A 34 9.69 -11.52 -2.09
CA VAL A 34 8.28 -11.33 -2.46
C VAL A 34 8.07 -9.88 -2.86
N LEU A 35 7.55 -9.66 -4.06
CA LEU A 35 7.13 -8.34 -4.50
C LEU A 35 5.68 -8.14 -4.07
N ILE A 36 5.42 -7.11 -3.26
CA ILE A 36 4.09 -6.87 -2.68
C ILE A 36 3.64 -5.45 -3.01
N LYS A 37 2.47 -5.33 -3.65
CA LYS A 37 1.78 -4.06 -3.88
C LYS A 37 0.80 -3.73 -2.77
N SER A 38 0.77 -2.49 -2.29
CA SER A 38 -0.10 -2.12 -1.15
C SER A 38 -0.85 -0.80 -1.32
N PRO A 39 -2.05 -0.66 -0.72
CA PRO A 39 -2.73 0.63 -0.58
C PRO A 39 -1.88 1.68 0.16
N LYS A 40 -1.07 1.24 1.13
CA LYS A 40 -0.11 2.08 1.85
C LYS A 40 0.93 2.71 0.92
N GLY A 41 1.44 1.95 -0.05
CA GLY A 41 2.38 2.45 -1.05
C GLY A 41 1.76 3.52 -1.95
N ILE A 42 0.50 3.31 -2.36
CA ILE A 42 -0.30 4.29 -3.12
C ILE A 42 -0.49 5.58 -2.32
N TRP A 43 -0.95 5.46 -1.06
CA TRP A 43 -1.16 6.63 -0.19
C TRP A 43 0.13 7.43 0.04
N ARG A 44 1.28 6.77 0.15
CA ARG A 44 2.59 7.43 0.27
C ARG A 44 3.14 7.98 -1.04
N ASN A 45 2.40 7.83 -2.15
CA ASN A 45 2.85 8.20 -3.49
C ASN A 45 4.22 7.59 -3.83
N GLN A 46 4.46 6.35 -3.42
CA GLN A 46 5.65 5.62 -3.81
C GLN A 46 5.56 5.29 -5.31
N ARG A 47 6.66 5.51 -6.05
CA ARG A 47 6.71 5.43 -7.53
C ARG A 47 6.00 4.20 -8.10
N ASP A 48 6.24 3.03 -7.50
CA ASP A 48 5.70 1.77 -8.01
C ASP A 48 4.65 1.14 -7.06
N ALA A 49 4.41 1.73 -5.88
CA ALA A 49 3.58 1.20 -4.77
C ALA A 49 3.87 -0.25 -4.31
N SER A 50 4.80 -0.92 -5.00
CA SER A 50 5.26 -2.28 -4.77
C SER A 50 6.65 -2.28 -4.17
N GLU A 51 6.90 -3.23 -3.27
CA GLU A 51 8.17 -3.35 -2.54
C GLU A 51 8.62 -4.82 -2.53
N TRP A 52 9.91 -5.06 -2.81
CA TRP A 52 10.53 -6.37 -2.64
C TRP A 52 10.91 -6.58 -1.17
N LEU A 53 10.36 -7.62 -0.56
CA LEU A 53 10.61 -7.97 0.83
C LEU A 53 11.12 -9.40 0.93
N GLU A 54 12.04 -9.63 1.87
CA GLU A 54 12.45 -10.99 2.20
C GLU A 54 11.32 -11.71 2.95
N TYR A 55 10.98 -12.91 2.50
CA TYR A 55 10.04 -13.76 3.22
C TYR A 55 10.73 -14.33 4.45
N ILE A 56 10.29 -13.84 5.60
CA ILE A 56 10.62 -14.39 6.91
C ILE A 56 9.34 -15.00 7.46
N ASP A 57 9.42 -16.26 7.90
CA ASP A 57 8.26 -16.99 8.41
C ASP A 57 7.60 -16.22 9.58
N GLY A 58 6.27 -16.16 9.54
CA GLY A 58 5.47 -15.36 10.46
C GLY A 58 5.42 -13.84 10.22
N GLN A 59 6.30 -13.25 9.40
CA GLN A 59 6.24 -11.80 9.09
C GLN A 59 5.32 -11.48 7.91
N ILE A 60 5.22 -12.41 6.95
CA ILE A 60 4.31 -12.36 5.82
C ILE A 60 3.34 -13.53 5.98
N THR A 61 2.06 -13.23 6.18
CA THR A 61 1.02 -14.23 6.38
C THR A 61 -0.16 -13.99 5.44
N PRO A 62 -0.93 -15.03 5.08
CA PRO A 62 -2.18 -14.84 4.35
C PRO A 62 -3.13 -13.90 5.10
N ALA A 63 -3.85 -13.08 4.35
CA ALA A 63 -4.91 -12.22 4.86
C ALA A 63 -6.16 -12.35 3.98
N THR A 64 -7.30 -11.86 4.47
CA THR A 64 -8.58 -12.04 3.79
C THR A 64 -8.94 -10.85 2.88
N PRO A 65 -9.81 -11.05 1.88
CA PRO A 65 -10.36 -9.95 1.08
C PRO A 65 -11.03 -8.86 1.91
N GLU A 66 -11.73 -9.22 2.98
CA GLU A 66 -12.43 -8.27 3.86
C GLU A 66 -11.44 -7.39 4.64
N GLU A 67 -10.30 -7.94 5.07
CA GLU A 67 -9.23 -7.16 5.70
C GLU A 67 -8.61 -6.17 4.70
N MET A 68 -8.38 -6.60 3.45
CA MET A 68 -7.87 -5.76 2.39
C MET A 68 -8.86 -4.64 2.03
N GLU A 69 -10.15 -4.94 1.91
CA GLU A 69 -11.19 -3.96 1.63
C GLU A 69 -11.24 -2.87 2.71
N LYS A 70 -11.18 -3.26 3.99
CA LYS A 70 -11.11 -2.32 5.11
C LYS A 70 -9.88 -1.41 5.02
N GLU A 71 -8.73 -1.96 4.66
CA GLU A 71 -7.48 -1.19 4.49
C GLU A 71 -7.58 -0.21 3.31
N ILE A 72 -8.12 -0.66 2.16
CA ILE A 72 -8.35 0.17 0.98
C ILE A 72 -9.26 1.35 1.32
N ASN A 73 -10.40 1.09 1.98
CA ASN A 73 -11.35 2.13 2.37
C ASN A 73 -10.71 3.15 3.32
N ALA A 74 -9.94 2.68 4.32
CA ALA A 74 -9.26 3.57 5.24
C ALA A 74 -8.24 4.50 4.55
N HIS A 75 -7.49 4.01 3.55
CA HIS A 75 -6.57 4.85 2.78
C HIS A 75 -7.29 5.76 1.78
N ALA A 76 -8.38 5.29 1.15
CA ALA A 76 -9.21 6.11 0.26
C ALA A 76 -9.77 7.33 1.00
N GLU A 77 -10.31 7.13 2.20
CA GLU A 77 -10.76 8.24 3.05
C GLU A 77 -9.65 9.22 3.42
N ARG A 78 -8.43 8.73 3.72
CA ARG A 78 -7.28 9.61 3.99
C ARG A 78 -6.93 10.46 2.78
N ILE A 79 -6.89 9.87 1.59
CA ILE A 79 -6.59 10.56 0.33
C ILE A 79 -7.68 11.60 0.03
N GLN A 80 -8.95 11.27 0.23
CA GLN A 80 -10.06 12.21 0.07
C GLN A 80 -9.94 13.42 1.01
N ARG A 81 -9.58 13.20 2.28
CA ARG A 81 -9.30 14.30 3.22
C ARG A 81 -8.14 15.17 2.76
N MET A 82 -7.03 14.58 2.34
CA MET A 82 -5.87 15.33 1.82
C MET A 82 -6.23 16.17 0.59
N LEU A 83 -7.07 15.64 -0.30
CA LEU A 83 -7.57 16.40 -1.46
C LEU A 83 -8.48 17.55 -1.04
N ALA A 84 -9.35 17.34 -0.06
CA ALA A 84 -10.20 18.39 0.49
C ALA A 84 -9.36 19.53 1.11
N ASP A 85 -8.34 19.18 1.91
CA ASP A 85 -7.43 20.15 2.53
C ASP A 85 -6.66 20.95 1.47
N LEU A 86 -6.16 20.29 0.43
CA LEU A 86 -5.47 20.95 -0.68
C LEU A 86 -6.39 21.93 -1.43
N ASN A 87 -7.63 21.53 -1.68
CA ASN A 87 -8.61 22.41 -2.31
C ASN A 87 -8.95 23.61 -1.41
N ALA A 88 -9.14 23.39 -0.11
CA ALA A 88 -9.39 24.48 0.85
C ALA A 88 -8.23 25.48 0.89
N PHE A 89 -6.98 24.99 0.89
CA PHE A 89 -5.79 25.82 0.78
C PHE A 89 -5.77 26.62 -0.53
N ARG A 90 -6.08 25.98 -1.67
CA ARG A 90 -6.17 26.66 -2.97
C ARG A 90 -7.19 27.80 -2.93
N GLU A 91 -8.38 27.56 -2.39
CA GLU A 91 -9.42 28.59 -2.29
C GLU A 91 -8.97 29.75 -1.39
N ALA A 92 -8.29 29.49 -0.27
CA ALA A 92 -7.75 30.55 0.58
C ALA A 92 -6.73 31.43 -0.16
N VAL A 93 -5.76 30.82 -0.85
CA VAL A 93 -4.72 31.55 -1.58
C VAL A 93 -5.28 32.33 -2.77
N LEU A 94 -6.18 31.72 -3.57
CA LEU A 94 -6.70 32.36 -4.77
C LEU A 94 -7.75 33.45 -4.47
N ASN A 95 -8.59 33.27 -3.45
CA ASN A 95 -9.60 34.26 -3.09
C ASN A 95 -9.01 35.45 -2.30
N GLU A 96 -7.95 35.27 -1.50
CA GLU A 96 -7.25 36.39 -0.88
C GLU A 96 -6.54 37.30 -1.91
N ASN A 97 -6.05 36.73 -3.00
CA ASN A 97 -5.42 37.48 -4.09
C ASN A 97 -6.43 38.30 -4.93
N LEU A 98 -7.72 37.96 -4.88
CA LEU A 98 -8.79 38.70 -5.57
C LEU A 98 -9.34 39.89 -4.77
N VAL A 99 -9.11 39.93 -3.45
CA VAL A 99 -9.59 41.03 -2.58
C VAL A 99 -8.54 42.13 -2.40
N LYS A 100 -7.27 41.85 -2.71
CA LYS A 100 -6.15 42.79 -2.55
C LYS A 100 -5.61 43.38 -3.86
N GLY A 101 -6.17 43.00 -5.02
CA GLY A 101 -5.86 43.57 -6.34
C GLY A 101 -7.01 44.43 -6.84
#